data_AF-A0A7S1F4E5-F1
#
_entry.id   AF-A0A7S1F4E5-F1
#
_cell.length_a   1.000
_cell.length_b   1.000
_cell.length_c   1.000
_cell.angle_alpha   90.00
_cell.angle_beta   90.00
_cell.angle_gamma   90.00
#
_symmetry.space_group_name_H-M   'P 1'
#
loop_
_entity.id
_entity.type
_entity.pdbx_description
1 polymer ?
#
loop_
_entity_poly.entity_id
_entity_poly.type
_entity_poly.pdbx_seq_one_letter_code
_entity_poly.pdbx_strand_id
1 'polypeptide(L)'
;RMPVLRPRCVQSPQRAVRSKAPAAFSCDHSFSTYRSLSPQVSRLATPGTPGLSGHQTHTSGVLTPPVQPALSPCAVPTGQPTHQPSNAQAPVMSTCPIPVGLPTPGQPAISWCPVPGQSCALSVQPGTPSTPLPTEDAEVLARKDPYLSQQNQQVRRSKKGLSGAEASLFAESHEFVSLGCFCAVAHALKSLGIGKLTYPFDWNRSPIEGVIQLLENGFADFLTYSISREEEGKGKLYGGTAWKGSFWHHDITKQKTKDDFRRRIDRFHGRGEIAATKPRVFVRAVNSTKELELVPKLLQALRDALPYARVKLLVLVDLQTVSSVMRVKEVDDVLFARVHESVFADRMTWSIEKQSEAYADAISQAVLMWAGSADAERKVGEVPTLRDFQILCEPFYGGNTEDDLFAPHRIVRAVWSERSCARSPSPVRRDVSPLVRGSWVPRSPSPRRSGSSSSPPAPCSFQWSHGLAGKTQ
;
A
#
# COMPACT_ATOMS: atom_id res chain seq x y z
N ARG A 1 28.65 -12.94 60.74
CA ARG A 1 29.98 -13.43 61.18
C ARG A 1 29.79 -14.85 61.71
N MET A 2 30.37 -15.84 61.01
CA MET A 2 30.75 -17.26 61.31
C MET A 2 30.25 -17.97 62.60
N PRO A 3 30.18 -19.34 62.66
CA PRO A 3 30.96 -20.30 61.87
C PRO A 3 30.28 -21.58 61.32
N VAL A 4 31.08 -22.17 60.42
CA VAL A 4 31.14 -23.48 59.75
C VAL A 4 31.08 -24.70 60.68
N LEU A 5 30.52 -25.84 60.21
CA LEU A 5 31.10 -27.20 60.30
C LEU A 5 30.42 -28.19 59.29
N ARG A 6 31.24 -28.96 58.56
CA ARG A 6 30.90 -30.12 57.68
C ARG A 6 31.22 -31.44 58.40
N PRO A 7 30.70 -32.62 57.95
CA PRO A 7 31.51 -33.55 57.11
C PRO A 7 30.68 -34.34 56.03
N ARG A 8 31.18 -34.49 54.78
CA ARG A 8 31.77 -35.69 54.07
C ARG A 8 30.87 -36.96 53.98
N CYS A 9 30.41 -37.35 52.77
CA CYS A 9 30.94 -38.35 51.78
C CYS A 9 30.75 -39.82 52.26
N VAL A 10 30.18 -40.82 51.54
CA VAL A 10 30.54 -41.53 50.27
C VAL A 10 29.32 -42.45 49.95
N GLN A 11 28.82 -42.71 48.74
CA GLN A 11 29.23 -43.73 47.75
C GLN A 11 28.29 -43.74 46.53
N SER A 12 28.89 -43.92 45.35
CA SER A 12 28.22 -44.33 44.11
C SER A 12 27.90 -45.84 44.13
N PRO A 13 27.00 -46.30 43.24
CA PRO A 13 27.50 -47.27 42.27
C PRO A 13 26.98 -47.07 40.84
N GLN A 14 27.69 -47.78 39.95
CA GLN A 14 27.70 -47.73 38.50
C GLN A 14 26.43 -48.30 37.82
N ARG A 15 26.07 -47.64 36.70
CA ARG A 15 25.86 -48.16 35.34
C ARG A 15 25.04 -49.46 35.16
N ALA A 16 23.89 -49.32 34.50
CA ALA A 16 23.36 -50.35 33.60
C ALA A 16 22.81 -49.70 32.32
N VAL A 17 23.36 -50.15 31.20
CA VAL A 17 22.95 -49.84 29.83
C VAL A 17 21.67 -50.61 29.52
N ARG A 18 20.63 -49.93 29.00
CA ARG A 18 19.64 -50.58 28.12
C ARG A 18 18.97 -49.56 27.20
N SER A 19 19.19 -49.79 25.92
CA SER A 19 18.54 -49.24 24.75
C SER A 19 17.01 -49.26 24.83
N LYS A 20 16.36 -48.16 24.41
CA LYS A 20 15.03 -48.16 23.81
C LYS A 20 14.84 -46.88 22.99
N ALA A 21 14.73 -47.04 21.67
CA ALA A 21 14.08 -46.08 20.77
C ALA A 21 12.59 -45.95 21.15
N PRO A 22 11.88 -44.89 20.75
CA PRO A 22 11.17 -44.96 19.46
C PRO A 22 10.92 -43.63 18.73
N ALA A 23 10.35 -43.79 17.52
CA ALA A 23 9.43 -42.90 16.82
C ALA A 23 10.02 -41.74 16.01
N ALA A 24 10.51 -42.10 14.82
CA ALA A 24 10.38 -41.25 13.64
C ALA A 24 8.89 -41.11 13.28
N PHE A 25 8.37 -39.88 13.34
CA PHE A 25 7.11 -39.51 12.71
C PHE A 25 7.39 -39.23 11.24
N SER A 26 6.99 -40.18 10.38
CA SER A 26 6.76 -39.95 8.96
C SER A 26 5.44 -39.21 8.80
N CYS A 27 5.46 -38.03 8.19
CA CYS A 27 4.28 -37.40 7.63
C CYS A 27 4.38 -37.50 6.11
N ASP A 28 4.00 -38.67 5.59
CA ASP A 28 3.51 -38.80 4.23
C ASP A 28 2.15 -38.13 4.14
N HIS A 29 2.07 -37.00 3.44
CA HIS A 29 0.82 -36.54 2.84
C HIS A 29 1.01 -36.35 1.34
N SER A 30 0.60 -37.40 0.65
CA SER A 30 0.23 -37.51 -0.74
C SER A 30 -0.62 -36.32 -1.18
N PHE A 31 -0.13 -35.59 -2.18
CA PHE A 31 -0.94 -34.66 -2.96
C PHE A 31 -2.00 -35.45 -3.73
N SER A 32 -3.25 -35.38 -3.27
CA SER A 32 -4.42 -35.82 -4.03
C SER A 32 -4.68 -34.83 -5.15
N THR A 33 -4.60 -35.30 -6.39
CA THR A 33 -5.04 -34.59 -7.60
C THR A 33 -6.55 -34.37 -7.56
N TYR A 34 -6.99 -33.14 -7.27
CA TYR A 34 -8.36 -32.74 -7.56
C TYR A 34 -8.51 -32.38 -9.04
N ARG A 35 -9.13 -33.30 -9.78
CA ARG A 35 -9.68 -33.06 -11.12
C ARG A 35 -10.85 -32.09 -10.98
N SER A 36 -10.71 -30.90 -11.54
CA SER A 36 -11.80 -29.95 -11.75
C SER A 36 -12.77 -30.52 -12.78
N LEU A 37 -14.01 -30.82 -12.36
CA LEU A 37 -15.14 -31.05 -13.26
C LEU A 37 -15.90 -29.73 -13.40
N SER A 38 -15.87 -29.18 -14.60
CA SER A 38 -16.70 -28.06 -15.03
C SER A 38 -18.18 -28.44 -15.03
N PRO A 39 -19.11 -27.57 -14.59
CA PRO A 39 -20.49 -27.68 -15.01
C PRO A 39 -20.71 -26.86 -16.28
N GLN A 40 -20.98 -27.56 -17.39
CA GLN A 40 -21.58 -26.95 -18.57
C GLN A 40 -23.03 -26.58 -18.25
N VAL A 41 -23.34 -25.28 -18.30
CA VAL A 41 -24.73 -24.80 -18.35
C VAL A 41 -25.15 -24.76 -19.81
N SER A 42 -25.89 -25.79 -20.22
CA SER A 42 -26.59 -25.81 -21.51
C SER A 42 -27.85 -24.96 -21.42
N ARG A 43 -27.92 -23.88 -22.22
CA ARG A 43 -29.15 -23.17 -22.53
C ARG A 43 -29.93 -23.98 -23.57
N LEU A 44 -31.07 -24.55 -23.18
CA LEU A 44 -32.07 -25.07 -24.10
C LEU A 44 -33.20 -24.05 -24.24
N ALA A 45 -33.37 -23.57 -25.46
CA ALA A 45 -34.53 -22.82 -25.90
C ALA A 45 -35.70 -23.77 -26.15
N THR A 46 -36.91 -23.36 -25.80
CA THR A 46 -38.16 -23.95 -26.29
C THR A 46 -39.09 -22.87 -26.85
N PRO A 47 -39.79 -23.13 -27.96
CA PRO A 47 -40.59 -22.14 -28.69
C PRO A 47 -42.04 -22.06 -28.19
N GLY A 48 -42.72 -20.96 -28.56
CA GLY A 48 -44.17 -20.74 -28.38
C GLY A 48 -45.02 -21.83 -29.06
N THR A 49 -46.33 -21.94 -28.82
CA THR A 49 -47.42 -20.99 -29.14
C THR A 49 -48.76 -21.52 -28.51
N PRO A 50 -49.99 -21.08 -28.88
CA PRO A 50 -50.87 -20.13 -28.18
C PRO A 50 -52.16 -20.72 -27.54
N GLY A 51 -52.88 -19.89 -26.77
CA GLY A 51 -54.34 -19.75 -26.93
C GLY A 51 -55.28 -20.19 -25.80
N LEU A 52 -56.12 -19.22 -25.40
CA LEU A 52 -57.56 -19.30 -25.06
C LEU A 52 -58.07 -19.63 -23.65
N SER A 53 -59.01 -18.75 -23.26
CA SER A 53 -60.24 -18.89 -22.46
C SER A 53 -60.20 -19.28 -20.98
N GLY A 54 -60.49 -18.26 -20.17
CA GLY A 54 -61.56 -18.19 -19.16
C GLY A 54 -62.04 -19.45 -18.44
N HIS A 55 -61.99 -19.40 -17.11
CA HIS A 55 -63.12 -19.75 -16.25
C HIS A 55 -62.97 -19.14 -14.85
N GLN A 56 -64.00 -18.42 -14.42
CA GLN A 56 -64.26 -18.11 -13.01
C GLN A 56 -64.67 -19.41 -12.30
N THR A 57 -64.15 -19.62 -11.08
CA THR A 57 -64.90 -20.29 -10.01
C THR A 57 -64.42 -19.79 -8.64
N HIS A 58 -65.39 -19.35 -7.85
CA HIS A 58 -65.33 -19.14 -6.41
C HIS A 58 -64.86 -20.40 -5.66
N THR A 59 -64.12 -20.23 -4.57
CA THR A 59 -64.39 -20.92 -3.29
C THR A 59 -63.58 -20.31 -2.14
N SER A 60 -64.30 -19.97 -1.06
CA SER A 60 -64.00 -19.97 0.38
C SER A 60 -62.57 -20.36 0.81
N GLY A 61 -61.87 -19.68 1.71
CA GLY A 61 -62.33 -19.06 2.95
C GLY A 61 -61.77 -19.87 4.13
N VAL A 62 -60.64 -19.44 4.72
CA VAL A 62 -60.25 -19.77 6.11
C VAL A 62 -59.50 -18.56 6.69
N LEU A 63 -60.14 -17.92 7.66
CA LEU A 63 -59.63 -16.82 8.47
C LEU A 63 -58.73 -17.38 9.57
N THR A 64 -57.48 -16.92 9.64
CA THR A 64 -56.64 -17.02 10.84
C THR A 64 -56.70 -15.68 11.60
N PRO A 65 -56.88 -15.69 12.93
CA PRO A 65 -57.03 -14.45 13.71
C PRO A 65 -55.67 -13.74 13.92
N PRO A 66 -55.67 -12.40 14.06
CA PRO A 66 -54.48 -11.63 14.37
C PRO A 66 -54.17 -11.67 15.88
N VAL A 67 -52.91 -11.95 16.20
CA VAL A 67 -52.32 -11.81 17.54
C VAL A 67 -52.10 -10.33 17.82
N GLN A 68 -52.75 -9.79 18.85
CA GLN A 68 -52.49 -8.46 19.40
C GLN A 68 -51.21 -8.46 20.24
N PRO A 69 -50.31 -7.46 20.14
CA PRO A 69 -49.30 -7.22 21.15
C PRO A 69 -49.86 -6.33 22.27
N ALA A 70 -49.67 -6.78 23.50
CA ALA A 70 -50.00 -6.07 24.73
C ALA A 70 -49.18 -4.78 24.88
N LEU A 71 -49.87 -3.68 25.18
CA LEU A 71 -49.29 -2.40 25.60
C LEU A 71 -48.98 -2.47 27.09
N SER A 72 -47.73 -2.22 27.48
CA SER A 72 -47.34 -1.90 28.85
C SER A 72 -47.28 -0.38 29.07
N PRO A 73 -47.76 0.14 30.21
CA PRO A 73 -47.64 1.56 30.53
C PRO A 73 -46.40 1.82 31.40
N CYS A 74 -45.47 2.64 30.91
CA CYS A 74 -44.48 3.30 31.77
C CYS A 74 -44.91 4.75 32.01
N ALA A 75 -45.36 5.01 33.23
CA ALA A 75 -45.54 6.35 33.76
C ALA A 75 -44.17 7.01 33.98
N VAL A 76 -44.03 8.27 33.54
CA VAL A 76 -42.91 9.15 33.87
C VAL A 76 -43.47 10.29 34.72
N PRO A 77 -42.91 10.59 35.91
CA PRO A 77 -43.31 11.74 36.68
C PRO A 77 -42.63 13.01 36.16
N THR A 78 -43.46 14.01 35.90
CA THR A 78 -43.13 15.43 35.75
C THR A 78 -42.44 15.99 36.99
N GLY A 79 -41.31 16.67 36.79
CA GLY A 79 -40.67 17.52 37.79
C GLY A 79 -39.80 18.58 37.12
N GLN A 80 -40.35 19.78 36.93
CA GLN A 80 -39.56 21.02 36.75
C GLN A 80 -38.88 21.39 38.07
N PRO A 81 -37.73 22.06 38.02
CA PRO A 81 -37.79 23.51 38.27
C PRO A 81 -36.92 24.36 37.34
N THR A 82 -37.46 25.55 37.11
CA THR A 82 -36.88 26.82 36.66
C THR A 82 -35.45 27.09 37.13
N HIS A 83 -34.59 27.58 36.24
CA HIS A 83 -33.77 28.80 36.44
C HIS A 83 -33.09 29.22 35.12
N GLN A 84 -33.48 30.40 34.60
CA GLN A 84 -32.72 31.21 33.63
C GLN A 84 -31.57 31.92 34.37
N PRO A 85 -30.45 32.24 33.69
CA PRO A 85 -30.36 33.58 33.11
C PRO A 85 -29.74 33.67 31.70
N SER A 86 -30.14 34.76 31.06
CA SER A 86 -29.71 35.37 29.80
C SER A 86 -28.22 35.73 29.71
N ASN A 87 -27.58 35.45 28.57
CA ASN A 87 -26.86 36.41 27.72
C ASN A 87 -25.85 35.68 26.82
N ALA A 88 -26.08 35.70 25.50
CA ALA A 88 -25.02 35.52 24.52
C ALA A 88 -25.36 36.31 23.26
N GLN A 89 -24.67 37.45 23.12
CA GLN A 89 -24.67 38.28 21.93
C GLN A 89 -24.04 37.52 20.75
N ALA A 90 -24.66 37.63 19.58
CA ALA A 90 -24.09 37.19 18.31
C ALA A 90 -22.93 38.10 17.89
N PRO A 91 -21.82 37.56 17.35
CA PRO A 91 -20.79 38.39 16.77
C PRO A 91 -21.18 38.83 15.35
N VAL A 92 -21.05 40.14 15.15
CA VAL A 92 -21.22 40.90 13.92
C VAL A 92 -20.18 40.47 12.88
N MET A 93 -20.63 40.32 11.62
CA MET A 93 -19.77 40.09 10.47
C MET A 93 -18.84 41.29 10.25
N SER A 94 -17.53 41.03 10.33
CA SER A 94 -16.49 41.98 9.92
C SER A 94 -16.11 41.73 8.47
N THR A 95 -16.34 42.72 7.62
CA THR A 95 -15.98 42.75 6.20
C THR A 95 -14.50 43.11 6.05
N CYS A 96 -13.72 42.25 5.40
CA CYS A 96 -12.37 42.58 4.93
C CYS A 96 -12.42 43.22 3.53
N PRO A 97 -11.63 44.26 3.26
CA PRO A 97 -11.53 44.86 1.93
C PRO A 97 -10.63 44.05 1.00
N ILE A 98 -11.05 43.96 -0.26
CA ILE A 98 -10.30 43.41 -1.40
C ILE A 98 -9.30 44.47 -1.89
N PRO A 99 -8.00 44.17 -2.04
CA PRO A 99 -7.12 44.96 -2.89
C PRO A 99 -7.13 44.37 -4.30
N VAL A 100 -7.67 45.14 -5.24
CA VAL A 100 -7.52 44.93 -6.69
C VAL A 100 -6.13 45.45 -7.07
N GLY A 101 -5.25 44.56 -7.53
CA GLY A 101 -3.95 44.90 -8.11
C GLY A 101 -3.78 44.20 -9.46
N LEU A 102 -3.86 44.97 -10.55
CA LEU A 102 -3.50 44.55 -11.91
C LEU A 102 -1.98 44.31 -12.03
N PRO A 103 -1.51 43.31 -12.80
CA PRO A 103 -0.10 43.16 -13.10
C PRO A 103 0.31 43.95 -14.35
N THR A 104 1.36 44.74 -14.20
CA THR A 104 2.10 45.41 -15.29
C THR A 104 3.04 44.41 -15.99
N PRO A 105 3.16 44.41 -17.33
CA PRO A 105 4.08 43.53 -18.03
C PRO A 105 5.46 44.18 -18.23
N GLY A 106 6.51 43.39 -18.00
CA GLY A 106 7.83 43.62 -18.58
C GLY A 106 8.96 43.69 -17.55
N GLN A 107 9.70 42.59 -17.41
CA GLN A 107 11.16 42.58 -17.23
C GLN A 107 11.76 41.23 -17.67
N PRO A 108 13.03 41.21 -18.13
CA PRO A 108 13.58 40.16 -18.99
C PRO A 108 14.15 38.95 -18.23
N ALA A 109 14.27 37.84 -18.97
CA ALA A 109 14.85 36.58 -18.53
C ALA A 109 16.32 36.74 -18.09
N ILE A 110 16.61 36.40 -16.84
CA ILE A 110 17.98 36.28 -16.33
C ILE A 110 18.47 34.86 -16.61
N SER A 111 19.39 34.78 -17.58
CA SER A 111 20.18 33.60 -17.91
C SER A 111 21.23 33.35 -16.83
N TRP A 112 21.18 32.18 -16.19
CA TRP A 112 22.22 31.72 -15.28
C TRP A 112 23.13 30.71 -16.00
N CYS A 113 24.37 31.14 -16.29
CA CYS A 113 25.49 30.24 -16.56
C CYS A 113 26.51 30.42 -15.43
N PRO A 114 26.97 29.35 -14.76
CA PRO A 114 28.02 29.49 -13.74
C PRO A 114 29.42 29.51 -14.37
N VAL A 115 30.24 30.46 -13.88
CA VAL A 115 31.68 30.58 -14.14
C VAL A 115 32.45 29.57 -13.26
N PRO A 116 33.44 28.84 -13.79
CA PRO A 116 34.24 27.91 -12.99
C PRO A 116 35.48 28.59 -12.40
N GLY A 117 35.77 28.31 -11.12
CA GLY A 117 37.13 28.38 -10.59
C GLY A 117 37.29 29.13 -9.26
N GLN A 118 37.25 28.41 -8.14
CA GLN A 118 38.11 28.67 -7.00
C GLN A 118 38.13 27.46 -6.05
N SER A 119 39.29 26.81 -5.95
CA SER A 119 39.55 25.65 -5.10
C SER A 119 40.17 26.13 -3.79
N CYS A 120 39.40 26.11 -2.70
CA CYS A 120 39.92 26.23 -1.34
C CYS A 120 40.19 24.83 -0.78
N ALA A 121 41.47 24.49 -0.62
CA ALA A 121 41.89 23.28 0.08
C ALA A 121 41.75 23.50 1.60
N LEU A 122 40.69 22.95 2.20
CA LEU A 122 40.57 22.83 3.65
C LEU A 122 41.13 21.48 4.08
N SER A 123 42.11 21.54 4.99
CA SER A 123 42.75 20.41 5.65
C SER A 123 41.72 19.65 6.50
N VAL A 124 41.40 18.42 6.09
CA VAL A 124 40.50 17.50 6.82
C VAL A 124 41.31 16.85 7.95
N GLN A 125 40.97 17.17 9.20
CA GLN A 125 41.46 16.45 10.36
C GLN A 125 40.85 15.03 10.38
N PRO A 126 41.62 13.99 10.75
CA PRO A 126 41.10 12.63 10.90
C PRO A 126 40.05 12.60 12.02
N GLY A 127 38.78 12.50 11.63
CA GLY A 127 37.65 12.46 12.54
C GLY A 127 37.66 11.20 13.41
N THR A 128 37.37 11.39 14.69
CA THR A 128 37.11 10.33 15.67
C THR A 128 36.02 9.37 15.13
N PRO A 129 36.19 8.05 15.24
CA PRO A 129 35.16 7.10 14.81
C PRO A 129 33.88 7.34 15.60
N SER A 130 32.82 7.78 14.92
CA SER A 130 31.51 7.96 15.52
C SER A 130 30.93 6.59 15.81
N THR A 131 30.60 6.33 17.08
CA THR A 131 29.85 5.13 17.46
C THR A 131 28.49 5.17 16.76
N PRO A 132 28.11 4.17 15.96
CA PRO A 132 26.83 4.17 15.27
C PRO A 132 25.70 4.20 16.30
N LEU A 133 24.84 5.21 16.20
CA LEU A 133 23.65 5.32 17.05
C LEU A 133 22.75 4.10 16.79
N PRO A 134 22.20 3.46 17.83
CA PRO A 134 21.26 2.38 17.66
C PRO A 134 20.04 2.89 16.87
N THR A 135 19.80 2.27 15.71
CA THR A 135 18.63 2.55 14.88
C THR A 135 17.40 2.02 15.61
N GLU A 136 16.59 2.92 16.19
CA GLU A 136 15.29 2.55 16.76
C GLU A 136 14.38 1.99 15.64
N ASP A 137 13.59 0.96 15.96
CA ASP A 137 12.63 0.37 15.03
C ASP A 137 11.53 1.38 14.64
N ALA A 138 11.15 1.43 13.36
CA ALA A 138 10.18 2.41 12.86
C ALA A 138 8.82 2.34 13.56
N GLU A 139 8.41 1.19 14.08
CA GLU A 139 7.18 1.09 14.86
C GLU A 139 7.30 1.76 16.23
N VAL A 140 8.48 1.71 16.84
CA VAL A 140 8.77 2.39 18.11
C VAL A 140 8.73 3.90 17.89
N LEU A 141 9.35 4.39 16.80
CA LEU A 141 9.29 5.79 16.41
C LEU A 141 7.84 6.24 16.16
N ALA A 142 7.06 5.47 15.39
CA ALA A 142 5.67 5.77 15.10
C ALA A 142 4.77 5.82 16.36
N ARG A 143 5.09 5.07 17.43
CA ARG A 143 4.34 5.12 18.70
C ARG A 143 4.60 6.41 19.50
N LYS A 144 5.79 7.00 19.33
CA LYS A 144 6.19 8.23 20.03
C LYS A 144 5.82 9.50 19.25
N ASP A 145 5.40 9.34 17.99
CA ASP A 145 5.09 10.46 17.09
C ASP A 145 3.82 11.22 17.52
N PRO A 146 3.93 12.51 17.89
CA PRO A 146 2.77 13.34 18.21
C PRO A 146 1.75 13.43 17.07
N TYR A 147 2.19 13.37 15.81
CA TYR A 147 1.31 13.37 14.64
C TYR A 147 0.37 12.15 14.68
N LEU A 148 0.82 11.01 15.21
CA LEU A 148 0.05 9.78 15.33
C LEU A 148 -0.70 9.63 16.67
N SER A 149 -0.72 10.65 17.52
CA SER A 149 -1.47 10.63 18.79
C SER A 149 -2.97 10.43 18.60
N GLN A 150 -3.64 9.80 19.57
CA GLN A 150 -5.09 9.55 19.51
C GLN A 150 -5.92 10.82 19.33
N GLN A 151 -5.54 11.93 19.97
CA GLN A 151 -6.20 13.21 19.81
C GLN A 151 -6.13 13.71 18.36
N ASN A 152 -4.95 13.65 17.74
CA ASN A 152 -4.78 14.05 16.35
C ASN A 152 -5.52 13.11 15.38
N GLN A 153 -5.57 11.81 15.68
CA GLN A 153 -6.39 10.85 14.92
C GLN A 153 -7.88 11.24 14.96
N GLN A 154 -8.43 11.55 16.14
CA GLN A 154 -9.83 11.97 16.30
C GLN A 154 -10.13 13.25 15.52
N VAL A 155 -9.24 14.25 15.59
CA VAL A 155 -9.37 15.51 14.83
C VAL A 155 -9.40 15.23 13.33
N ARG A 156 -8.47 14.40 12.81
CA ARG A 156 -8.45 14.05 11.38
C ARG A 156 -9.69 13.28 10.95
N ARG A 157 -10.13 12.30 11.74
CA ARG A 157 -11.36 11.54 11.45
C ARG A 157 -12.57 12.46 11.38
N SER A 158 -12.72 13.36 12.34
CA SER A 158 -13.81 14.34 12.36
C SER A 158 -13.77 15.23 11.12
N LYS A 159 -12.60 15.83 10.82
CA LYS A 159 -12.38 16.69 9.65
C LYS A 159 -12.70 15.99 8.32
N LYS A 160 -12.42 14.69 8.21
CA LYS A 160 -12.63 13.88 7.01
C LYS A 160 -13.98 13.15 6.99
N GLY A 161 -14.89 13.44 7.92
CA GLY A 161 -16.23 12.83 7.96
C GLY A 161 -16.27 11.38 8.46
N LEU A 162 -15.16 10.85 8.99
CA LEU A 162 -15.07 9.47 9.49
C LEU A 162 -15.63 9.27 10.91
N SER A 163 -16.16 10.33 11.52
CA SER A 163 -16.86 10.25 12.80
C SER A 163 -18.36 9.96 12.67
N GLY A 164 -18.90 9.92 11.45
CA GLY A 164 -20.28 9.50 11.20
C GLY A 164 -20.50 8.03 11.59
N ALA A 165 -21.74 7.68 11.97
CA ALA A 165 -22.07 6.33 12.44
C ALA A 165 -21.76 5.25 11.41
N GLU A 166 -22.16 5.46 10.15
CA GLU A 166 -21.93 4.52 9.04
C GLU A 166 -20.44 4.32 8.75
N ALA A 167 -19.70 5.41 8.63
CA ALA A 167 -18.25 5.37 8.37
C ALA A 167 -17.48 4.70 9.52
N SER A 168 -17.87 4.98 10.77
CA SER A 168 -17.27 4.36 11.95
C SER A 168 -17.58 2.86 12.01
N LEU A 169 -18.83 2.47 11.78
CA LEU A 169 -19.23 1.06 11.72
C LEU A 169 -18.48 0.31 10.60
N PHE A 170 -18.35 0.92 9.42
CA PHE A 170 -17.56 0.36 8.32
C PHE A 170 -16.09 0.18 8.74
N ALA A 171 -15.48 1.24 9.30
CA ALA A 171 -14.08 1.21 9.72
C ALA A 171 -13.80 0.19 10.85
N GLU A 172 -14.77 -0.08 11.73
CA GLU A 172 -14.64 -1.06 12.81
C GLU A 172 -14.95 -2.50 12.37
N SER A 173 -15.83 -2.66 11.39
CA SER A 173 -16.19 -3.97 10.83
C SER A 173 -15.13 -4.53 9.88
N HIS A 174 -14.21 -3.70 9.36
CA HIS A 174 -13.13 -4.11 8.46
C HIS A 174 -11.75 -3.99 9.10
N GLU A 175 -10.83 -4.83 8.63
CA GLU A 175 -9.41 -4.70 8.93
C GLU A 175 -8.70 -3.97 7.78
N PHE A 176 -7.88 -2.97 8.09
CA PHE A 176 -7.15 -2.18 7.10
C PHE A 176 -5.69 -2.58 7.03
N VAL A 177 -5.23 -2.94 5.83
CA VAL A 177 -3.90 -3.53 5.62
C VAL A 177 -3.15 -2.78 4.52
N SER A 178 -1.94 -2.31 4.84
CA SER A 178 -1.03 -1.78 3.81
C SER A 178 -0.42 -2.92 3.01
N LEU A 179 -0.35 -2.76 1.69
CA LEU A 179 0.43 -3.63 0.79
C LEU A 179 1.78 -3.01 0.38
N GLY A 180 2.23 -1.99 1.11
CA GLY A 180 3.55 -1.41 0.98
C GLY A 180 3.71 -0.48 -0.23
N CYS A 181 4.80 -0.70 -0.97
CA CYS A 181 5.46 0.21 -1.92
C CYS A 181 6.06 1.45 -1.25
N PHE A 182 5.30 2.10 -0.35
CA PHE A 182 5.77 3.25 0.37
C PHE A 182 5.23 3.30 1.81
N CYS A 183 6.09 3.69 2.76
CA CYS A 183 5.76 3.72 4.18
C CYS A 183 4.62 4.69 4.55
N ALA A 184 4.39 5.73 3.73
CA ALA A 184 3.29 6.67 3.95
C ALA A 184 1.90 5.99 3.94
N VAL A 185 1.75 4.82 3.32
CA VAL A 185 0.47 4.07 3.36
C VAL A 185 0.16 3.61 4.79
N ALA A 186 1.11 2.92 5.43
CA ALA A 186 0.96 2.48 6.82
C ALA A 186 0.84 3.67 7.77
N HIS A 187 1.60 4.74 7.51
CA HIS A 187 1.51 5.98 8.28
C HIS A 187 0.13 6.64 8.18
N ALA A 188 -0.49 6.67 6.99
CA ALA A 188 -1.83 7.22 6.79
C ALA A 188 -2.93 6.40 7.47
N LEU A 189 -2.82 5.07 7.43
CA LEU A 189 -3.74 4.19 8.18
C LEU A 189 -3.66 4.45 9.69
N LYS A 190 -2.45 4.62 10.23
CA LYS A 190 -2.22 4.98 11.63
C LYS A 190 -2.70 6.40 11.95
N SER A 191 -2.49 7.37 11.07
CA SER A 191 -2.88 8.77 11.30
C SER A 191 -4.39 8.98 11.36
N LEU A 192 -5.15 8.04 10.77
CA LEU A 192 -6.62 7.94 10.86
C LEU A 192 -7.11 7.05 12.02
N GLY A 193 -6.22 6.36 12.74
CA GLY A 193 -6.59 5.43 13.81
C GLY A 193 -7.36 4.19 13.33
N ILE A 194 -7.29 3.85 12.05
CA ILE A 194 -7.95 2.66 11.48
C ILE A 194 -6.96 1.50 11.25
N GLY A 195 -5.66 1.80 11.08
CA GLY A 195 -4.57 0.82 11.06
C GLY A 195 -4.17 0.40 12.48
N LYS A 196 -4.93 -0.51 13.09
CA LYS A 196 -4.75 -0.92 14.50
C LYS A 196 -3.58 -1.87 14.71
N LEU A 197 -3.27 -2.68 13.71
CA LEU A 197 -2.23 -3.70 13.75
C LEU A 197 -1.19 -3.44 12.67
N THR A 198 -0.06 -4.14 12.76
CA THR A 198 1.02 -4.04 11.78
C THR A 198 1.06 -5.26 10.87
N TYR A 199 1.47 -5.06 9.62
CA TYR A 199 1.38 -6.08 8.56
C TYR A 199 2.71 -6.27 7.83
N PRO A 200 2.87 -7.35 7.05
CA PRO A 200 4.16 -7.70 6.45
C PRO A 200 4.73 -6.58 5.57
N PHE A 201 3.90 -5.85 4.84
CA PHE A 201 4.35 -4.80 3.93
C PHE A 201 4.39 -3.40 4.53
N ASP A 202 4.06 -3.24 5.81
CA ASP A 202 4.27 -1.97 6.49
C ASP A 202 5.77 -1.62 6.45
N TRP A 203 6.09 -0.38 6.08
CA TRP A 203 7.47 0.13 6.06
C TRP A 203 8.41 -0.55 5.04
N ASN A 204 7.87 -1.26 4.04
CA ASN A 204 8.69 -1.91 3.00
C ASN A 204 8.48 -1.29 1.62
N ARG A 205 9.52 -1.34 0.78
CA ARG A 205 9.36 -1.14 -0.66
C ARG A 205 8.90 -2.46 -1.28
N SER A 206 7.88 -2.41 -2.12
CA SER A 206 7.32 -3.59 -2.76
C SER A 206 6.79 -3.28 -4.16
N PRO A 207 7.22 -4.00 -5.22
CA PRO A 207 6.56 -3.97 -6.51
C PRO A 207 5.29 -4.83 -6.45
N ILE A 208 4.31 -4.56 -7.31
CA ILE A 208 3.02 -5.26 -7.26
C ILE A 208 3.18 -6.75 -7.61
N GLU A 209 4.08 -7.07 -8.55
CA GLU A 209 4.44 -8.43 -8.94
C GLU A 209 5.00 -9.20 -7.76
N GLY A 210 5.86 -8.55 -6.96
CA GLY A 210 6.44 -9.13 -5.76
C GLY A 210 5.40 -9.45 -4.70
N VAL A 211 4.42 -8.56 -4.50
CA VAL A 211 3.29 -8.81 -3.59
C VAL A 211 2.47 -10.00 -4.08
N ILE A 212 2.14 -10.06 -5.37
CA ILE A 212 1.40 -11.18 -5.98
C ILE A 212 2.15 -12.50 -5.77
N GLN A 213 3.45 -12.55 -6.09
CA GLN A 213 4.28 -13.74 -5.89
C GLN A 213 4.24 -14.22 -4.43
N LEU A 214 4.35 -13.30 -3.47
CA LEU A 214 4.32 -13.63 -2.05
C LEU A 214 2.96 -14.17 -1.60
N LEU A 215 1.87 -13.65 -2.15
CA LEU A 215 0.53 -14.18 -1.87
C LEU A 215 0.38 -15.59 -2.45
N GLU A 216 0.80 -15.79 -3.70
CA GLU A 216 0.72 -17.06 -4.41
C GLU A 216 1.58 -18.16 -3.76
N ASN A 217 2.72 -17.80 -3.15
CA ASN A 217 3.63 -18.75 -2.50
C ASN A 217 3.56 -18.80 -0.97
N GLY A 218 2.57 -18.14 -0.35
CA GLY A 218 2.41 -18.13 1.10
C GLY A 218 3.57 -17.47 1.85
N PHE A 219 4.17 -16.44 1.27
CA PHE A 219 5.28 -15.64 1.80
C PHE A 219 6.59 -16.42 2.01
N ALA A 220 6.79 -17.55 1.32
CA ALA A 220 7.97 -18.40 1.48
C ALA A 220 9.29 -17.64 1.34
N ASP A 221 9.35 -16.71 0.39
CA ASP A 221 10.56 -15.95 0.06
C ASP A 221 10.65 -14.57 0.75
N PHE A 222 9.73 -14.25 1.66
CA PHE A 222 9.57 -12.88 2.17
C PHE A 222 10.84 -12.32 2.80
N LEU A 223 11.53 -13.12 3.62
CA LEU A 223 12.73 -12.73 4.37
C LEU A 223 14.05 -13.03 3.63
N THR A 224 14.00 -13.32 2.33
CA THR A 224 15.20 -13.46 1.50
C THR A 224 15.85 -12.10 1.27
N TYR A 225 17.17 -12.05 1.11
CA TYR A 225 17.91 -10.87 0.64
C TYR A 225 19.28 -11.31 0.11
N SER A 226 19.82 -10.56 -0.86
CA SER A 226 21.17 -10.76 -1.39
C SER A 226 22.04 -9.51 -1.31
N ILE A 227 21.44 -8.36 -0.98
CA ILE A 227 22.12 -7.07 -0.85
C ILE A 227 21.92 -6.60 0.59
N SER A 228 23.02 -6.20 1.24
CA SER A 228 22.97 -5.48 2.52
C SER A 228 23.95 -4.32 2.49
N ARG A 229 23.48 -3.10 2.73
CA ARG A 229 24.33 -1.90 2.76
C ARG A 229 23.82 -0.90 3.78
N GLU A 230 24.75 -0.24 4.46
CA GLU A 230 24.43 0.90 5.31
C GLU A 230 24.36 2.16 4.44
N GLU A 231 23.30 2.93 4.64
CA GLU A 231 23.03 4.17 3.92
C GLU A 231 23.08 5.31 4.92
N GLU A 232 24.01 6.25 4.69
CA GLU A 232 24.22 7.38 5.57
C GLU A 232 22.92 8.16 5.80
N GLY A 233 22.48 8.24 7.06
CA GLY A 233 21.26 8.93 7.48
C GLY A 233 19.93 8.24 7.10
N LYS A 234 19.95 7.09 6.43
CA LYS A 234 18.74 6.37 5.97
C LYS A 234 18.55 5.00 6.63
N GLY A 235 19.57 4.49 7.30
CA GLY A 235 19.55 3.19 7.96
C GLY A 235 20.20 2.09 7.11
N LYS A 236 19.84 0.83 7.38
CA LYS A 236 20.43 -0.32 6.71
C LYS A 236 19.43 -0.92 5.72
N LEU A 237 19.82 -0.97 4.45
CA LEU A 237 19.06 -1.62 3.40
C LEU A 237 19.30 -3.13 3.43
N TYR A 238 18.21 -3.90 3.34
CA TYR A 238 18.22 -5.30 2.95
C TYR A 238 17.40 -5.46 1.66
N GLY A 239 18.11 -5.60 0.53
CA GLY A 239 17.57 -5.63 -0.82
C GLY A 239 17.92 -6.90 -1.59
N GLY A 240 17.63 -6.91 -2.89
CA GLY A 240 17.87 -8.10 -3.73
C GLY A 240 17.05 -9.31 -3.28
N THR A 241 15.83 -9.05 -2.80
CA THR A 241 14.93 -10.10 -2.33
C THR A 241 14.38 -10.89 -3.53
N ALA A 242 14.01 -12.17 -3.35
CA ALA A 242 13.50 -12.98 -4.46
C ALA A 242 12.15 -12.48 -5.00
N TRP A 243 11.43 -11.68 -4.20
CA TRP A 243 10.18 -11.02 -4.55
C TRP A 243 10.36 -9.55 -4.97
N LYS A 244 11.61 -9.11 -5.19
CA LYS A 244 11.93 -7.80 -5.80
C LYS A 244 11.57 -6.55 -4.98
N GLY A 245 11.29 -6.70 -3.68
CA GLY A 245 11.20 -5.58 -2.75
C GLY A 245 12.43 -5.42 -1.87
N SER A 246 12.32 -4.57 -0.85
CA SER A 246 13.40 -4.33 0.12
C SER A 246 12.91 -3.82 1.48
N PHE A 247 13.75 -4.04 2.49
CA PHE A 247 13.55 -3.59 3.87
C PHE A 247 14.50 -2.42 4.17
N TRP A 248 13.93 -1.31 4.64
CA TRP A 248 14.66 -0.09 5.01
C TRP A 248 14.60 0.21 6.51
N HIS A 249 13.57 -0.30 7.17
CA HIS A 249 13.24 0.03 8.56
C HIS A 249 13.39 -1.15 9.53
N HIS A 250 13.74 -2.33 9.00
CA HIS A 250 13.78 -3.56 9.76
C HIS A 250 15.08 -4.31 9.52
N ASP A 251 15.71 -4.71 10.62
CA ASP A 251 16.91 -5.53 10.60
C ASP A 251 16.55 -7.02 10.54
N ILE A 252 16.33 -7.53 9.32
CA ILE A 252 15.86 -8.90 9.09
C ILE A 252 16.88 -9.98 9.42
N THR A 253 18.11 -9.64 9.84
CA THR A 253 19.07 -10.62 10.37
C THR A 253 18.77 -10.98 11.82
N LYS A 254 18.05 -10.11 12.56
CA LYS A 254 17.69 -10.35 13.97
C LYS A 254 16.54 -11.33 14.09
N GLN A 255 16.69 -12.32 14.97
CA GLN A 255 15.66 -13.36 15.18
C GLN A 255 14.31 -12.76 15.59
N LYS A 256 14.31 -11.79 16.52
CA LYS A 256 13.10 -11.08 16.94
C LYS A 256 12.33 -10.48 15.75
N THR A 257 13.02 -9.81 14.83
CA THR A 257 12.41 -9.23 13.63
C THR A 257 11.81 -10.30 12.72
N LYS A 258 12.49 -11.44 12.56
CA LYS A 258 11.95 -12.59 11.82
C LYS A 258 10.68 -13.14 12.47
N ASP A 259 10.68 -13.29 13.79
CA ASP A 259 9.52 -13.76 14.56
C ASP A 259 8.34 -12.77 14.46
N ASP A 260 8.61 -11.47 14.52
CA ASP A 260 7.61 -10.43 14.31
C ASP A 260 6.99 -10.51 12.91
N PHE A 261 7.79 -10.70 11.85
CA PHE A 261 7.26 -10.88 10.50
C PHE A 261 6.45 -12.16 10.33
N ARG A 262 6.87 -13.29 10.93
CA ARG A 262 6.07 -14.53 10.92
C ARG A 262 4.69 -14.29 11.51
N ARG A 263 4.62 -13.65 12.68
CA ARG A 263 3.34 -13.28 13.31
C ARG A 263 2.50 -12.35 12.44
N ARG A 264 3.12 -11.35 11.79
CA ARG A 264 2.41 -10.44 10.86
C ARG A 264 1.85 -11.18 9.64
N ILE A 265 2.57 -12.16 9.11
CA ILE A 265 2.13 -13.01 8.00
C ILE A 265 0.99 -13.94 8.44
N ASP A 266 1.09 -14.54 9.62
CA ASP A 266 0.02 -15.35 10.19
C ASP A 266 -1.26 -14.53 10.40
N ARG A 267 -1.14 -13.34 10.98
CA ARG A 267 -2.23 -12.36 11.09
C ARG A 267 -2.81 -11.98 9.74
N PHE A 268 -1.96 -11.73 8.73
CA PHE A 268 -2.40 -11.42 7.38
C PHE A 268 -3.33 -12.52 6.85
N HIS A 269 -2.98 -13.79 7.01
CA HIS A 269 -3.81 -14.94 6.64
C HIS A 269 -5.00 -15.23 7.58
N GLY A 270 -5.13 -14.49 8.68
CA GLY A 270 -6.17 -14.71 9.68
C GLY A 270 -5.91 -15.88 10.62
N ARG A 271 -4.63 -16.24 10.79
CA ARG A 271 -4.12 -17.24 11.74
C ARG A 271 -3.57 -16.54 13.00
N GLY A 272 -4.35 -15.70 13.66
CA GLY A 272 -3.85 -14.92 14.80
C GLY A 272 -4.89 -13.99 15.39
N GLU A 273 -4.51 -12.72 15.60
CA GLU A 273 -5.35 -11.73 16.27
C GLU A 273 -6.60 -11.33 15.46
N ILE A 274 -6.59 -11.61 14.15
CA ILE A 274 -7.68 -11.32 13.23
C ILE A 274 -8.24 -12.63 12.68
N ALA A 275 -9.56 -12.80 12.73
CA ALA A 275 -10.22 -13.99 12.18
C ALA A 275 -10.11 -14.02 10.64
N ALA A 276 -9.94 -15.22 10.07
CA ALA A 276 -9.88 -15.41 8.62
C ALA A 276 -11.13 -14.92 7.85
N THR A 277 -12.28 -14.81 8.53
CA THR A 277 -13.55 -14.31 7.98
C THR A 277 -13.72 -12.79 8.08
N LYS A 278 -12.86 -12.09 8.83
CA LYS A 278 -12.94 -10.63 9.00
C LYS A 278 -12.75 -9.97 7.62
N PRO A 279 -13.69 -9.12 7.16
CA PRO A 279 -13.51 -8.36 5.92
C PRO A 279 -12.25 -7.50 5.95
N ARG A 280 -11.57 -7.37 4.81
CA ARG A 280 -10.30 -6.64 4.69
C ARG A 280 -10.36 -5.57 3.62
N VAL A 281 -9.84 -4.40 3.96
CA VAL A 281 -9.56 -3.30 3.04
C VAL A 281 -8.05 -3.20 2.88
N PHE A 282 -7.55 -3.50 1.69
CA PHE A 282 -6.15 -3.33 1.35
C PHE A 282 -5.92 -1.93 0.76
N VAL A 283 -4.80 -1.32 1.12
CA VAL A 283 -4.37 -0.04 0.54
C VAL A 283 -2.98 -0.21 -0.04
N ARG A 284 -2.79 0.19 -1.30
CA ARG A 284 -1.51 0.10 -1.99
C ARG A 284 -1.20 1.40 -2.72
N ALA A 285 -0.03 1.97 -2.50
CA ALA A 285 0.56 2.91 -3.46
C ALA A 285 1.21 2.12 -4.59
N VAL A 286 0.99 2.48 -5.85
CA VAL A 286 1.69 1.84 -6.97
C VAL A 286 3.09 2.40 -7.11
N ASN A 287 4.06 1.55 -7.44
CA ASN A 287 5.42 2.00 -7.70
C ASN A 287 5.54 2.70 -9.07
N SER A 288 4.63 2.42 -9.99
CA SER A 288 4.58 3.08 -11.29
C SER A 288 3.18 2.99 -11.89
N THR A 289 2.86 3.87 -12.82
CA THR A 289 1.62 3.76 -13.61
C THR A 289 1.47 2.44 -14.37
N LYS A 290 2.58 1.74 -14.70
CA LYS A 290 2.52 0.44 -15.37
C LYS A 290 1.94 -0.66 -14.48
N GLU A 291 2.10 -0.55 -13.15
CA GLU A 291 1.55 -1.52 -12.19
C GLU A 291 0.02 -1.55 -12.20
N LEU A 292 -0.65 -0.54 -12.77
CA LEU A 292 -2.11 -0.50 -12.87
C LEU A 292 -2.65 -1.73 -13.61
N GLU A 293 -1.95 -2.22 -14.65
CA GLU A 293 -2.34 -3.41 -15.42
C GLU A 293 -2.41 -4.68 -14.57
N LEU A 294 -1.72 -4.71 -13.43
CA LEU A 294 -1.63 -5.86 -12.55
C LEU A 294 -2.61 -5.81 -11.37
N VAL A 295 -3.37 -4.73 -11.22
CA VAL A 295 -4.35 -4.57 -10.14
C VAL A 295 -5.41 -5.67 -10.14
N PRO A 296 -6.01 -6.09 -11.28
CA PRO A 296 -6.94 -7.22 -11.28
C PRO A 296 -6.29 -8.52 -10.80
N LYS A 297 -5.04 -8.78 -11.21
CA LYS A 297 -4.29 -9.97 -10.75
C LYS A 297 -3.99 -9.90 -9.25
N LEU A 298 -3.61 -8.73 -8.74
CA LEU A 298 -3.41 -8.52 -7.31
C LEU A 298 -4.69 -8.79 -6.50
N LEU A 299 -5.83 -8.25 -6.96
CA LEU A 299 -7.11 -8.48 -6.29
C LEU A 299 -7.46 -9.97 -6.24
N GLN A 300 -7.25 -10.69 -7.35
CA GLN A 300 -7.47 -12.13 -7.38
C GLN A 300 -6.55 -12.87 -6.41
N ALA A 301 -5.24 -12.58 -6.41
CA ALA A 301 -4.28 -13.20 -5.49
C ALA A 301 -4.65 -12.94 -4.01
N LEU A 302 -5.17 -11.76 -3.67
CA LEU A 302 -5.66 -11.45 -2.32
C LEU A 302 -6.90 -12.29 -1.96
N ARG A 303 -7.85 -12.46 -2.89
CA ARG A 303 -9.05 -13.29 -2.69
C ARG A 303 -8.68 -14.76 -2.54
N ASP A 304 -7.74 -15.25 -3.34
CA ASP A 304 -7.25 -16.64 -3.26
C ASP A 304 -6.51 -16.90 -1.95
N ALA A 305 -5.69 -15.95 -1.48
CA ALA A 305 -4.99 -16.05 -0.20
C ALA A 305 -5.93 -15.94 1.02
N LEU A 306 -7.15 -15.43 0.84
CA LEU A 306 -8.11 -15.09 1.90
C LEU A 306 -9.55 -15.47 1.53
N PRO A 307 -9.81 -16.76 1.21
CA PRO A 307 -11.06 -17.19 0.56
C PRO A 307 -12.32 -16.97 1.40
N TYR A 308 -12.16 -16.77 2.71
CA TYR A 308 -13.27 -16.57 3.65
C TYR A 308 -13.55 -15.10 3.98
N ALA A 309 -12.69 -14.17 3.54
CA ALA A 309 -12.85 -12.75 3.80
C ALA A 309 -13.39 -12.03 2.57
N ARG A 310 -14.24 -11.03 2.79
CA ARG A 310 -14.53 -10.03 1.75
C ARG A 310 -13.30 -9.14 1.59
N VAL A 311 -12.85 -8.96 0.35
CA VAL A 311 -11.64 -8.21 0.01
C VAL A 311 -12.02 -6.96 -0.78
N LYS A 312 -11.59 -5.80 -0.30
CA LYS A 312 -11.64 -4.51 -1.00
C LYS A 312 -10.24 -3.96 -1.18
N LEU A 313 -10.00 -3.20 -2.23
CA LEU A 313 -8.69 -2.64 -2.55
C LEU A 313 -8.79 -1.16 -2.93
N LEU A 314 -7.97 -0.33 -2.28
CA LEU A 314 -7.71 1.06 -2.67
C LEU A 314 -6.31 1.17 -3.26
N VAL A 315 -6.22 1.66 -4.50
CA VAL A 315 -4.96 1.86 -5.23
C VAL A 315 -4.65 3.35 -5.31
N LEU A 316 -3.53 3.78 -4.76
CA LEU A 316 -3.05 5.17 -4.75
C LEU A 316 -2.05 5.36 -5.89
N VAL A 317 -2.26 6.39 -6.70
CA VAL A 317 -1.48 6.71 -7.90
C VAL A 317 -0.87 8.10 -7.73
N ASP A 318 0.44 8.18 -7.49
CA ASP A 318 1.16 9.44 -7.21
C ASP A 318 1.44 10.28 -8.45
N LEU A 319 1.88 11.53 -8.23
CA LEU A 319 2.28 12.48 -9.28
C LEU A 319 1.21 12.76 -10.33
N GLN A 320 -0.02 12.92 -9.89
CA GLN A 320 -1.14 13.24 -10.76
C GLN A 320 -1.39 14.75 -10.77
N THR A 321 -1.85 15.29 -11.90
CA THR A 321 -2.23 16.71 -12.02
C THR A 321 -3.57 17.04 -11.35
N VAL A 322 -4.34 16.02 -10.96
CA VAL A 322 -5.66 16.16 -10.32
C VAL A 322 -5.79 15.15 -9.18
N SER A 323 -6.31 15.59 -8.04
CA SER A 323 -6.75 14.70 -6.95
C SER A 323 -8.17 14.22 -7.20
N SER A 324 -8.38 12.89 -7.24
CA SER A 324 -9.72 12.31 -7.39
C SER A 324 -9.74 10.85 -6.95
N VAL A 325 -10.90 10.36 -6.51
CA VAL A 325 -11.16 8.93 -6.31
C VAL A 325 -12.12 8.46 -7.41
N MET A 326 -11.81 7.32 -8.02
CA MET A 326 -12.53 6.79 -9.16
C MET A 326 -12.83 5.30 -8.97
N ARG A 327 -14.02 4.89 -9.43
CA ARG A 327 -14.42 3.49 -9.62
C ARG A 327 -14.20 3.10 -11.08
N VAL A 328 -13.73 1.88 -11.30
CA VAL A 328 -13.70 1.25 -12.62
C VAL A 328 -14.79 0.18 -12.66
N LYS A 329 -15.73 0.26 -13.61
CA LYS A 329 -16.88 -0.66 -13.68
C LYS A 329 -16.49 -2.12 -13.89
N GLU A 330 -15.40 -2.39 -14.62
CA GLU A 330 -14.98 -3.76 -14.90
C GLU A 330 -14.31 -4.48 -13.71
N VAL A 331 -13.92 -3.75 -12.65
CA VAL A 331 -13.24 -4.32 -11.48
C VAL A 331 -13.97 -3.94 -10.19
N ASP A 332 -14.84 -4.84 -9.75
CA ASP A 332 -15.59 -4.68 -8.49
C ASP A 332 -14.66 -4.63 -7.27
N ASP A 333 -15.12 -3.95 -6.22
CA ASP A 333 -14.42 -3.79 -4.94
C ASP A 333 -13.05 -3.07 -5.02
N VAL A 334 -12.74 -2.42 -6.15
CA VAL A 334 -11.53 -1.60 -6.31
C VAL A 334 -11.89 -0.14 -6.48
N LEU A 335 -11.19 0.71 -5.73
CA LEU A 335 -11.16 2.15 -5.95
C LEU A 335 -9.74 2.58 -6.28
N PHE A 336 -9.63 3.57 -7.16
CA PHE A 336 -8.36 4.19 -7.53
C PHE A 336 -8.35 5.65 -7.08
N ALA A 337 -7.29 6.08 -6.42
CA ALA A 337 -7.11 7.46 -6.02
C ALA A 337 -5.90 8.06 -6.74
N ARG A 338 -6.15 9.13 -7.49
CA ARG A 338 -5.11 9.98 -8.06
C ARG A 338 -4.65 10.95 -6.98
N VAL A 339 -3.36 10.94 -6.64
CA VAL A 339 -2.74 11.78 -5.62
C VAL A 339 -1.98 12.91 -6.30
N HIS A 340 -2.36 14.15 -5.96
CA HIS A 340 -1.86 15.33 -6.64
C HIS A 340 -0.34 15.53 -6.46
N GLU A 341 0.33 15.99 -7.51
CA GLU A 341 1.80 16.15 -7.52
C GLU A 341 2.32 17.24 -6.58
N SER A 342 1.46 18.15 -6.11
CA SER A 342 1.84 19.20 -5.14
C SER A 342 2.40 18.65 -3.83
N VAL A 343 2.11 17.39 -3.51
CA VAL A 343 2.73 16.70 -2.39
C VAL A 343 4.25 16.62 -2.56
N PHE A 344 4.72 16.50 -3.81
CA PHE A 344 6.12 16.37 -4.22
C PHE A 344 6.72 17.63 -4.86
N ALA A 345 5.95 18.72 -5.00
CA ALA A 345 6.38 19.93 -5.72
C ALA A 345 7.66 20.56 -5.15
N ASP A 346 7.85 20.47 -3.83
CA ASP A 346 9.06 20.90 -3.17
C ASP A 346 9.67 19.71 -2.42
N ARG A 347 10.77 19.20 -2.96
CA ARG A 347 11.50 18.06 -2.39
C ARG A 347 12.18 18.42 -1.08
N MET A 348 12.47 19.69 -0.83
CA MET A 348 13.13 20.15 0.40
C MET A 348 12.15 20.23 1.57
N THR A 349 10.87 20.51 1.30
CA THR A 349 9.80 20.55 2.31
C THR A 349 8.93 19.30 2.32
N TRP A 350 9.30 18.27 1.55
CA TRP A 350 8.62 17.01 1.58
C TRP A 350 8.76 16.35 2.97
N SER A 351 7.63 15.89 3.52
CA SER A 351 7.62 15.06 4.72
C SER A 351 6.68 13.88 4.54
N ILE A 352 6.93 12.81 5.31
CA ILE A 352 6.04 11.65 5.36
C ILE A 352 4.63 12.05 5.82
N GLU A 353 4.49 13.07 6.68
CA GLU A 353 3.19 13.55 7.17
C GLU A 353 2.40 14.21 6.05
N LYS A 354 3.06 15.03 5.20
CA LYS A 354 2.40 15.67 4.04
C LYS A 354 1.88 14.62 3.06
N GLN A 355 2.67 13.59 2.76
CA GLN A 355 2.21 12.47 1.94
C GLN A 355 1.08 11.70 2.62
N SER A 356 1.26 11.40 3.91
CA SER A 356 0.30 10.66 4.72
C SER A 356 -1.04 11.37 4.80
N GLU A 357 -1.08 12.70 4.81
CA GLU A 357 -2.32 13.48 4.82
C GLU A 357 -3.09 13.32 3.51
N ALA A 358 -2.39 13.37 2.37
CA ALA A 358 -2.99 13.16 1.05
C ALA A 358 -3.50 11.72 0.88
N TYR A 359 -2.78 10.74 1.40
CA TYR A 359 -3.25 9.34 1.42
C TYR A 359 -4.44 9.17 2.35
N ALA A 360 -4.44 9.83 3.51
CA ALA A 360 -5.56 9.81 4.44
C ALA A 360 -6.83 10.43 3.85
N ASP A 361 -6.71 11.48 3.01
CA ASP A 361 -7.84 12.00 2.23
C ASP A 361 -8.43 10.94 1.30
N ALA A 362 -7.60 10.27 0.50
CA ALA A 362 -8.05 9.20 -0.39
C ALA A 362 -8.70 8.02 0.36
N ILE A 363 -8.06 7.57 1.45
CA ILE A 363 -8.56 6.48 2.30
C ILE A 363 -9.91 6.85 2.92
N SER A 364 -10.07 8.08 3.40
CA SER A 364 -11.33 8.53 3.99
C SER A 364 -12.49 8.55 2.98
N GLN A 365 -12.24 9.00 1.75
CA GLN A 365 -13.24 8.97 0.67
C GLN A 365 -13.64 7.55 0.28
N ALA A 366 -12.69 6.62 0.22
CA ALA A 366 -12.96 5.22 -0.01
C ALA A 366 -13.82 4.59 1.10
N VAL A 367 -13.52 4.90 2.37
CA VAL A 367 -14.31 4.46 3.53
C VAL A 367 -15.74 4.99 3.44
N LEU A 368 -15.91 6.29 3.17
CA LEU A 368 -17.23 6.90 3.05
C LEU A 368 -18.05 6.29 1.91
N MET A 369 -17.42 6.06 0.75
CA MET A 369 -18.07 5.42 -0.40
C MET A 369 -18.53 4.00 -0.05
N TRP A 370 -17.65 3.16 0.51
CA TRP A 370 -18.01 1.79 0.87
C TRP A 370 -18.95 1.70 2.07
N ALA A 371 -19.03 2.73 2.91
CA ALA A 371 -20.02 2.85 3.97
C ALA A 371 -21.43 3.23 3.46
N GLY A 372 -21.58 3.55 2.16
CA GLY A 372 -22.86 3.91 1.56
C GLY A 372 -23.20 5.41 1.63
N SER A 373 -22.21 6.29 1.89
CA SER A 373 -22.44 7.72 1.91
C SER A 373 -22.80 8.25 0.51
N ALA A 374 -24.04 8.72 0.34
CA ALA A 374 -24.53 9.28 -0.93
C ALA A 374 -23.67 10.47 -1.40
N ASP A 375 -23.14 11.27 -0.47
CA ASP A 375 -22.28 12.41 -0.79
C ASP A 375 -20.92 11.98 -1.33
N ALA A 376 -20.36 10.90 -0.77
CA ALA A 376 -19.11 10.32 -1.27
C ALA A 376 -19.33 9.66 -2.63
N GLU A 377 -20.43 8.95 -2.82
CA GLU A 377 -20.79 8.33 -4.10
C GLU A 377 -20.84 9.37 -5.24
N ARG A 378 -21.44 10.55 -5.01
CA ARG A 378 -21.46 11.63 -6.01
C ARG A 378 -20.09 12.24 -6.33
N LYS A 379 -19.12 12.11 -5.41
CA LYS A 379 -17.75 12.63 -5.59
C LYS A 379 -16.81 11.62 -6.26
N VAL A 380 -17.15 10.33 -6.19
CA VAL A 380 -16.35 9.28 -6.83
C VAL A 380 -16.67 9.26 -8.32
N GLY A 381 -15.67 9.58 -9.13
CA GLY A 381 -15.78 9.48 -10.58
C GLY A 381 -15.92 8.02 -11.01
N GLU A 382 -16.45 7.78 -12.20
CA GLU A 382 -16.56 6.43 -12.74
C GLU A 382 -16.03 6.37 -14.16
N VAL A 383 -15.30 5.30 -14.48
CA VAL A 383 -14.89 4.97 -15.85
C VAL A 383 -15.27 3.53 -16.20
N PRO A 384 -15.52 3.22 -17.49
CA PRO A 384 -15.92 1.88 -17.91
C PRO A 384 -14.83 0.83 -17.68
N THR A 385 -13.60 1.11 -18.12
CA THR A 385 -12.49 0.15 -18.10
C THR A 385 -11.27 0.67 -17.36
N LEU A 386 -10.39 -0.23 -16.94
CA LEU A 386 -9.09 0.09 -16.34
C LEU A 386 -8.21 0.82 -17.35
N ARG A 387 -8.37 0.51 -18.64
CA ARG A 387 -7.68 1.21 -19.70
C ARG A 387 -8.08 2.68 -19.76
N ASP A 388 -9.38 2.98 -19.63
CA ASP A 388 -9.87 4.36 -19.56
C ASP A 388 -9.29 5.08 -18.34
N PHE A 389 -9.23 4.42 -17.18
CA PHE A 389 -8.57 4.97 -16.00
C PHE A 389 -7.09 5.28 -16.25
N GLN A 390 -6.34 4.35 -16.86
CA GLN A 390 -4.92 4.55 -17.18
C GLN A 390 -4.67 5.74 -18.10
N ILE A 391 -5.58 6.01 -19.06
CA ILE A 391 -5.48 7.17 -19.95
C ILE A 391 -5.58 8.48 -19.17
N LEU A 392 -6.35 8.51 -18.07
CA LEU A 392 -6.46 9.67 -17.18
C LEU A 392 -5.25 9.83 -16.25
N CYS A 393 -4.37 8.83 -16.17
CA CYS A 393 -3.20 8.85 -15.32
C CYS A 393 -1.97 9.41 -16.02
N GLU A 394 -1.25 10.25 -15.30
CA GLU A 394 0.05 10.74 -15.72
C GLU A 394 1.14 9.70 -15.49
N PRO A 395 1.95 9.35 -16.50
CA PRO A 395 3.02 8.37 -16.35
C PRO A 395 4.07 8.80 -15.32
N PHE A 396 4.33 7.94 -14.34
CA PHE A 396 5.39 8.13 -13.35
C PHE A 396 6.08 6.81 -12.98
N TYR A 397 7.27 6.93 -12.39
CA TYR A 397 8.06 5.83 -11.84
C TYR A 397 8.63 6.20 -10.45
N GLY A 398 8.46 5.31 -9.48
CA GLY A 398 8.84 5.45 -8.07
C GLY A 398 10.27 5.02 -7.73
N GLY A 399 11.07 4.61 -8.72
CA GLY A 399 12.41 4.03 -8.53
C GLY A 399 12.39 2.50 -8.37
N ASN A 400 13.56 1.91 -8.26
CA ASN A 400 13.71 0.47 -8.08
C ASN A 400 13.32 0.07 -6.66
N THR A 401 12.39 -0.87 -6.50
CA THR A 401 11.94 -1.33 -5.18
C THR A 401 12.97 -2.22 -4.48
N GLU A 402 13.96 -2.76 -5.20
CA GLU A 402 15.01 -3.61 -4.62
C GLU A 402 16.06 -2.82 -3.85
N ASP A 403 16.33 -1.57 -4.23
CA ASP A 403 17.49 -0.83 -3.71
C ASP A 403 17.38 0.71 -3.72
N ASP A 404 16.27 1.29 -4.19
CA ASP A 404 16.03 2.73 -4.05
C ASP A 404 15.06 3.04 -2.91
N LEU A 405 15.10 4.28 -2.39
CA LEU A 405 13.98 4.87 -1.66
C LEU A 405 12.90 5.33 -2.64
N PHE A 406 11.66 5.50 -2.14
CA PHE A 406 10.56 5.93 -3.00
C PHE A 406 10.75 7.41 -3.35
N ALA A 407 11.12 7.66 -4.60
CA ALA A 407 11.40 9.01 -5.11
C ALA A 407 10.72 9.17 -6.47
N PRO A 408 9.39 9.34 -6.48
CA PRO A 408 8.63 9.32 -7.72
C PRO A 408 9.02 10.50 -8.60
N HIS A 409 9.07 10.23 -9.91
CA HIS A 409 9.28 11.24 -10.93
C HIS A 409 8.40 10.94 -12.15
N ARG A 410 8.03 12.01 -12.87
CA ARG A 410 7.29 11.88 -14.11
C ARG A 410 8.16 11.20 -15.16
N ILE A 411 7.58 10.25 -15.87
CA ILE A 411 8.19 9.73 -17.08
C ILE A 411 7.83 10.74 -18.16
N VAL A 412 8.80 11.56 -18.57
CA VAL A 412 8.63 12.38 -19.78
C VAL A 412 8.36 11.38 -20.89
N ARG A 413 7.14 11.39 -21.44
CA ARG A 413 6.90 10.71 -22.72
C ARG A 413 7.88 11.39 -23.65
N ALA A 414 9.00 10.73 -23.94
CA ALA A 414 9.83 11.12 -25.07
C ALA A 414 8.82 11.28 -26.18
N VAL A 415 8.65 12.51 -26.69
CA VAL A 415 7.76 12.75 -27.81
C VAL A 415 8.38 11.88 -28.87
N TRP A 416 7.81 10.68 -29.08
CA TRP A 416 8.17 9.81 -30.17
C TRP A 416 7.75 10.62 -31.37
N SER A 417 8.67 11.45 -31.84
CA SER A 417 8.51 12.24 -33.03
C SER A 417 8.20 11.22 -34.11
N GLU A 418 6.93 11.13 -34.50
CA GLU A 418 6.45 10.29 -35.60
C GLU A 418 7.14 10.66 -36.94
N ARG A 419 8.04 11.65 -36.96
CA ARG A 419 8.80 12.09 -38.13
C ARG A 419 9.80 11.07 -38.68
N SER A 420 10.06 9.93 -38.04
CA SER A 420 11.02 8.94 -38.57
C SER A 420 10.42 7.81 -39.41
N CYS A 421 9.10 7.69 -39.55
CA CYS A 421 8.50 6.65 -40.40
C CYS A 421 8.20 7.11 -41.85
N ALA A 422 8.47 8.37 -42.22
CA ALA A 422 8.26 8.87 -43.58
C ALA A 422 9.49 8.74 -44.50
N ARG A 423 10.45 7.84 -44.20
CA ARG A 423 11.37 7.36 -45.24
C ARG A 423 10.72 6.18 -45.93
N SER A 424 9.98 6.48 -46.99
CA SER A 424 9.57 5.51 -48.00
C SER A 424 10.76 4.59 -48.32
N PRO A 425 10.57 3.26 -48.31
CA PRO A 425 11.62 2.36 -48.77
C PRO A 425 11.88 2.67 -50.24
N SER A 426 13.07 3.17 -50.56
CA SER A 426 13.54 3.20 -51.94
C SER A 426 13.44 1.79 -52.52
N PRO A 427 12.96 1.62 -53.77
CA PRO A 427 12.85 0.31 -54.38
C PRO A 427 14.24 -0.31 -54.50
N VAL A 428 14.49 -1.33 -53.68
CA VAL A 428 15.70 -2.16 -53.78
C VAL A 428 15.59 -2.94 -55.09
N ARG A 429 16.43 -2.60 -56.07
CA ARG A 429 16.67 -3.45 -57.24
C ARG A 429 17.16 -4.81 -56.75
N ARG A 430 16.41 -5.86 -57.07
CA ARG A 430 16.85 -7.24 -56.93
C ARG A 430 17.81 -7.54 -58.09
N ASP A 431 19.11 -7.49 -57.82
CA ASP A 431 20.07 -8.24 -58.64
C ASP A 431 20.05 -9.69 -58.17
N VAL A 432 19.60 -10.55 -59.08
CA VAL A 432 19.65 -12.00 -58.94
C VAL A 432 21.03 -12.42 -59.41
N SER A 433 21.83 -13.04 -58.55
CA SER A 433 23.01 -13.80 -58.96
C SER A 433 23.03 -15.16 -58.25
N PRO A 434 23.50 -16.22 -58.92
CA PRO A 434 23.17 -17.59 -58.56
C PRO A 434 24.16 -18.20 -57.57
N LEU A 435 23.61 -19.18 -56.85
CA LEU A 435 24.25 -20.16 -55.96
C LEU A 435 25.71 -20.52 -56.30
N VAL A 436 26.59 -20.35 -55.31
CA VAL A 436 27.80 -21.16 -55.16
C VAL A 436 27.76 -21.83 -53.79
N ARG A 437 27.81 -23.16 -53.84
CA ARG A 437 27.80 -24.12 -52.73
C ARG A 437 29.25 -24.26 -52.24
N GLY A 438 29.53 -23.99 -50.96
CA GLY A 438 30.88 -24.13 -50.42
C GLY A 438 30.99 -24.13 -48.90
N SER A 439 31.34 -25.30 -48.36
CA SER A 439 32.16 -25.59 -47.17
C SER A 439 31.92 -24.85 -45.84
N TRP A 440 31.55 -25.65 -44.83
CA TRP A 440 31.63 -25.34 -43.41
C TRP A 440 33.09 -25.21 -42.94
N VAL A 441 33.39 -24.11 -42.22
CA VAL A 441 34.62 -23.94 -41.45
C VAL A 441 34.22 -23.54 -40.01
N PRO A 442 34.82 -24.12 -38.95
CA PRO A 442 34.50 -23.75 -37.57
C PRO A 442 35.08 -22.37 -37.23
N ARG A 443 34.27 -21.50 -36.62
CA ARG A 443 34.71 -20.20 -36.12
C ARG A 443 35.31 -20.32 -34.71
N SER A 444 36.51 -19.80 -34.55
CA SER A 444 37.16 -19.51 -33.25
C SER A 444 36.48 -18.33 -32.52
N PRO A 445 36.56 -18.27 -31.18
CA PRO A 445 35.91 -17.23 -30.38
C PRO A 445 36.68 -15.90 -30.42
N SER A 446 35.96 -14.80 -30.68
CA SER A 446 36.49 -13.43 -30.58
C SER A 446 36.38 -12.88 -29.14
N PRO A 447 37.29 -11.97 -28.72
CA PRO A 447 37.38 -11.50 -27.34
C PRO A 447 36.29 -10.48 -26.99
N ARG A 448 35.84 -10.53 -25.73
CA ARG A 448 34.90 -9.57 -25.12
C ARG A 448 35.49 -8.17 -25.11
N ARG A 449 34.78 -7.22 -25.75
CA ARG A 449 34.97 -5.78 -25.58
C ARG A 449 34.34 -5.34 -24.25
N SER A 450 35.16 -4.83 -23.34
CA SER A 450 34.76 -4.06 -22.17
C SER A 450 34.24 -2.69 -22.62
N GLY A 451 32.94 -2.45 -22.45
CA GLY A 451 32.27 -1.19 -22.75
C GLY A 451 32.10 -0.33 -21.50
N SER A 452 32.73 0.84 -21.55
CA SER A 452 32.53 2.08 -20.79
C SER A 452 31.33 2.21 -19.85
N SER A 453 31.65 2.51 -18.59
CA SER A 453 30.75 3.01 -17.55
C SER A 453 30.22 4.42 -17.88
N SER A 454 28.91 4.56 -18.04
CA SER A 454 28.22 5.84 -17.91
C SER A 454 28.06 6.18 -16.43
N SER A 455 28.58 7.34 -16.01
CA SER A 455 28.42 7.85 -14.64
C SER A 455 26.93 8.07 -14.31
N PRO A 456 26.44 7.61 -13.14
CA PRO A 456 25.09 7.93 -12.71
C PRO A 456 24.98 9.40 -12.27
N PRO A 457 23.77 10.00 -12.35
CA PRO A 457 23.52 11.32 -11.77
C PRO A 457 23.70 11.30 -10.25
N ALA A 458 24.09 12.45 -9.68
CA ALA A 458 24.37 12.60 -8.26
C ALA A 458 23.18 12.21 -7.36
N PRO A 459 23.40 11.50 -6.24
CA PRO A 459 22.32 11.11 -5.34
C PRO A 459 21.77 12.31 -4.57
N CYS A 460 20.45 12.53 -4.64
CA CYS A 460 19.74 13.38 -3.69
C CYS A 460 19.68 12.67 -2.32
N SER A 461 20.19 13.32 -1.28
CA SER A 461 20.06 12.88 0.10
C SER A 461 18.62 13.10 0.59
N PHE A 462 17.84 12.01 0.68
CA PHE A 462 16.59 11.98 1.45
C PHE A 462 16.93 11.83 2.92
N GLN A 463 16.77 12.91 3.68
CA GLN A 463 16.94 12.89 5.12
C GLN A 463 15.56 12.76 5.77
N TRP A 464 15.42 11.79 6.68
CA TRP A 464 14.30 11.78 7.63
C TRP A 464 14.52 12.93 8.61
N SER A 465 14.09 14.13 8.25
CA SER A 465 14.05 15.25 9.17
C SER A 465 12.85 15.06 10.09
N HIS A 466 13.10 14.53 11.30
CA HIS A 466 12.18 14.73 12.42
C HIS A 466 12.19 16.22 12.74
N GLY A 467 11.27 16.97 12.14
CA GLY A 467 11.05 18.38 12.43
C GLY A 467 10.50 18.56 13.84
N LEU A 468 11.35 18.42 14.86
CA LEU A 468 11.11 19.01 16.16
C LEU A 468 11.23 20.51 15.99
N ALA A 469 10.12 21.17 15.64
CA ALA A 469 10.01 22.61 15.70
C ALA A 469 10.18 23.03 17.17
N GLY A 470 11.41 23.37 17.54
CA GLY A 470 11.71 24.05 18.79
C GLY A 470 10.99 25.40 18.78
N LYS A 471 9.87 25.48 19.51
CA LYS A 471 9.32 26.76 19.93
C LYS A 471 10.29 27.33 20.97
N THR A 472 11.19 28.21 20.53
CA THR A 472 11.81 29.18 21.43
C THR A 472 10.72 30.12 21.90
N GLN A 473 10.59 30.19 23.23
CA GLN A 473 9.72 31.13 23.95
C GLN A 473 10.28 32.55 23.88
#